data_AF-A0A1G8EIU4-F1
#
_entry.id   AF-A0A1G8EIU4-F1
#
_cell.length_a   1.000
_cell.length_b   1.000
_cell.length_c   1.000
_cell.angle_alpha   90.00
_cell.angle_beta   90.00
_cell.angle_gamma   90.00
#
_symmetry.space_group_name_H-M   'P 1'
#
loop_
_entity.id
_entity.type
_entity.pdbx_description
1 polymer ?
#
loop_
_entity_poly.entity_id
_entity_poly.type
_entity_poly.pdbx_seq_one_letter_code
_entity_poly.pdbx_strand_id
1 'polypeptide(L)'
;MTADEAYGQNPGFREWLAEREIPFVLATRNDELLSSPDGNRGPAKVLATIAGARDPDTGQTGWERRSIGPGAHGERVYDWTAIALATDGLPEGWGHWQLVRRQTTAPEGKTVRELAFYRCTAPADTPLRELVRVAGARWAIEDCFQTAKNEAGLDHYQVRSYRAWHAHITLAMLAAAYLAVTRATEHGREAEKGDPAPAGAR
;
A
#
# COMPACT_ATOMS: atom_id res chain seq x y z
N MET A 1 8.45 -2.67 -3.78
CA MET A 1 8.29 -3.37 -2.48
C MET A 1 7.36 -2.57 -1.57
N THR A 2 6.60 -3.21 -0.68
CA THR A 2 5.85 -2.54 0.40
C THR A 2 6.11 -3.24 1.72
N ALA A 3 6.11 -2.49 2.82
CA ALA A 3 6.20 -3.06 4.16
C ALA A 3 5.48 -2.17 5.19
N ASP A 4 5.27 -2.74 6.37
CA ASP A 4 4.69 -2.02 7.49
C ASP A 4 5.64 -0.96 8.08
N GLU A 5 5.14 -0.30 9.10
CA GLU A 5 5.82 0.79 9.77
C GLU A 5 7.10 0.35 10.50
N ALA A 6 7.18 -0.89 11.00
CA ALA A 6 8.37 -1.38 11.69
C ALA A 6 9.56 -1.47 10.74
N TYR A 7 9.34 -1.97 9.53
CA TYR A 7 10.36 -1.98 8.48
C TYR A 7 10.58 -0.58 7.89
N GLY A 8 9.51 0.19 7.70
CA GLY A 8 9.59 1.52 7.12
C GLY A 8 10.40 2.51 7.95
N GLN A 9 10.45 2.34 9.28
CA GLN A 9 11.28 3.14 10.18
C GLN A 9 12.76 2.76 10.16
N ASN A 10 13.14 1.57 9.70
CA ASN A 10 14.52 1.10 9.72
C ASN A 10 15.38 1.77 8.62
N PRO A 11 16.38 2.61 8.96
CA PRO A 11 17.22 3.28 7.96
C PRO A 11 18.06 2.31 7.14
N GLY A 12 18.69 1.32 7.77
CA GLY A 12 19.51 0.34 7.07
C GLY A 12 18.70 -0.51 6.09
N PHE A 13 17.42 -0.77 6.38
CA PHE A 13 16.53 -1.41 5.41
C PHE A 13 16.26 -0.52 4.20
N ARG A 14 16.01 0.78 4.39
CA ARG A 14 15.79 1.73 3.29
C ARG A 14 17.03 1.92 2.44
N GLU A 15 18.19 2.04 3.08
CA GLU A 15 19.50 2.13 2.42
C GLU A 15 19.77 0.87 1.59
N TRP A 16 19.55 -0.31 2.18
CA TRP A 16 19.73 -1.59 1.49
C TRP A 16 18.85 -1.72 0.22
N LEU A 17 17.63 -1.19 0.26
CA LEU A 17 16.74 -1.15 -0.91
C LEU A 17 17.23 -0.17 -1.96
N ALA A 18 17.66 1.03 -1.54
CA ALA A 18 18.15 2.06 -2.44
C ALA A 18 19.45 1.62 -3.14
N GLU A 19 20.39 1.02 -2.41
CA GLU A 19 21.63 0.44 -2.96
C GLU A 19 21.38 -0.65 -4.00
N ARG A 20 20.24 -1.35 -3.90
CA ARG A 20 19.83 -2.41 -4.82
C ARG A 20 18.87 -1.94 -5.90
N GLU A 21 18.61 -0.63 -5.95
CA GLU A 21 17.69 -0.03 -6.90
C GLU A 21 16.31 -0.71 -6.85
N ILE A 22 15.83 -1.06 -5.64
CA ILE A 22 14.51 -1.65 -5.42
C ILE A 22 13.52 -0.54 -5.04
N PRO A 23 12.56 -0.18 -5.92
CA PRO A 23 11.54 0.82 -5.59
C PRO A 23 10.70 0.36 -4.41
N PHE A 24 10.32 1.28 -3.53
CA PHE A 24 9.53 0.95 -2.35
C PHE A 24 8.46 1.98 -2.01
N VAL A 25 7.43 1.50 -1.31
CA VAL A 25 6.43 2.30 -0.60
C VAL A 25 6.33 1.71 0.81
N LEU A 26 6.92 2.36 1.80
CA LEU A 26 6.99 1.85 3.17
C LEU A 26 6.11 2.69 4.07
N ALA A 27 5.30 2.08 4.92
CA ALA A 27 4.53 2.83 5.91
C ALA A 27 5.47 3.50 6.92
N THR A 28 5.12 4.68 7.40
CA THR A 28 5.94 5.46 8.33
C THR A 28 5.12 6.13 9.40
N ARG A 29 5.80 6.60 10.46
CA ARG A 29 5.17 7.38 11.52
C ARG A 29 4.77 8.77 11.04
N ASN A 30 3.75 9.31 11.69
CA ASN A 30 3.31 10.69 11.48
C ASN A 30 4.35 11.75 11.95
N ASP A 31 5.30 11.36 12.78
CA ASP A 31 6.32 12.24 13.35
C ASP A 31 7.73 11.99 12.76
N GLU A 32 7.84 11.13 11.73
CA GLU A 32 9.11 10.94 11.03
C GLU A 32 9.59 12.27 10.45
N LEU A 33 10.85 12.62 10.73
CA LEU A 33 11.49 13.82 10.20
C LEU A 33 11.91 13.57 8.75
N LEU A 34 11.23 14.26 7.83
CA LEU A 34 11.49 14.20 6.41
C LEU A 34 12.10 15.52 5.94
N SER A 35 12.98 15.44 4.95
CA SER A 35 13.58 16.59 4.30
C SER A 35 12.82 16.91 3.02
N SER A 36 12.37 18.14 2.85
CA SER A 36 11.81 18.64 1.59
C SER A 36 12.93 19.09 0.64
N PRO A 37 12.63 19.22 -0.68
CA PRO A 37 13.63 19.61 -1.68
C PRO A 37 14.29 20.99 -1.45
N ASP A 38 13.63 21.88 -0.70
CA ASP A 38 14.14 23.20 -0.31
C ASP A 38 15.09 23.14 0.91
N GLY A 39 15.41 21.94 1.40
CA GLY A 39 16.30 21.72 2.55
C GLY A 39 15.62 21.86 3.91
N ASN A 40 14.32 22.22 3.96
CA ASN A 40 13.57 22.24 5.20
C ASN A 40 13.35 20.83 5.73
N ARG A 41 13.34 20.68 7.06
CA ARG A 41 13.05 19.41 7.74
C ARG A 41 11.84 19.56 8.62
N GLY A 42 10.91 18.62 8.51
CA GLY A 42 9.68 18.65 9.29
C GLY A 42 9.11 17.27 9.54
N PRO A 43 8.27 17.12 10.59
CA PRO A 43 7.52 15.90 10.81
C PRO A 43 6.58 15.62 9.63
N ALA A 44 6.43 14.33 9.30
CA ALA A 44 5.56 13.84 8.23
C ALA A 44 4.16 14.48 8.24
N LYS A 45 3.52 14.61 9.40
CA LYS A 45 2.19 15.24 9.54
C LYS A 45 2.16 16.73 9.17
N VAL A 46 3.25 17.45 9.43
CA VAL A 46 3.35 18.90 9.17
C VAL A 46 3.46 19.12 7.67
N LEU A 47 4.36 18.39 6.99
CA LEU A 47 4.50 18.45 5.54
C LEU A 47 3.18 18.08 4.83
N ALA A 48 2.50 17.04 5.31
CA ALA A 48 1.19 16.64 4.81
C ALA A 48 0.11 17.73 4.95
N THR A 49 0.16 18.51 6.03
CA THR A 49 -0.80 19.59 6.27
C THR A 49 -0.55 20.76 5.31
N ILE A 50 0.71 21.10 5.09
CA ILE A 50 1.11 22.20 4.20
C ILE A 50 0.79 21.84 2.75
N ALA A 51 1.22 20.67 2.28
CA ALA A 51 0.99 20.25 0.89
C ALA A 51 -0.47 19.87 0.61
N GLY A 52 -1.19 19.42 1.63
CA GLY A 52 -2.62 19.15 1.55
C GLY A 52 -3.50 20.40 1.68
N ALA A 53 -2.91 21.57 1.88
CA ALA A 53 -3.63 22.84 1.94
C ALA A 53 -4.30 23.14 0.60
N ARG A 54 -5.40 23.89 0.67
CA ARG A 54 -6.08 24.39 -0.52
C ARG A 54 -5.21 25.50 -1.12
N ASP A 55 -4.88 25.35 -2.39
CA ASP A 55 -4.28 26.40 -3.19
C ASP A 55 -5.24 27.61 -3.19
N PRO A 56 -4.81 28.80 -2.70
CA PRO A 56 -5.65 29.99 -2.65
C PRO A 56 -6.07 30.50 -4.03
N ASP A 57 -5.24 30.28 -5.05
CA ASP A 57 -5.41 30.86 -6.38
C ASP A 57 -6.25 29.95 -7.28
N THR A 58 -6.01 28.63 -7.22
CA THR A 58 -6.77 27.66 -8.02
C THR A 58 -7.97 27.07 -7.27
N GLY A 59 -8.01 27.22 -5.95
CA GLY A 59 -9.01 26.60 -5.08
C GLY A 59 -8.92 25.07 -5.05
N GLN A 60 -7.94 24.47 -5.71
CA GLN A 60 -7.73 23.03 -5.74
C GLN A 60 -6.97 22.59 -4.49
N THR A 61 -7.16 21.35 -4.10
CA THR A 61 -6.37 20.74 -3.03
C THR A 61 -5.41 19.75 -3.67
N GLY A 62 -4.21 19.59 -3.12
CA GLY A 62 -3.27 18.54 -3.56
C GLY A 62 -3.75 17.09 -3.32
N TRP A 63 -5.02 16.90 -2.93
CA TRP A 63 -5.64 15.61 -2.68
C TRP A 63 -6.38 15.08 -3.91
N GLU A 64 -6.11 13.84 -4.25
CA GLU A 64 -6.73 13.09 -5.35
C GLU A 64 -7.48 11.88 -4.81
N ARG A 65 -8.76 11.73 -5.18
CA ARG A 65 -9.55 10.57 -4.76
C ARG A 65 -9.25 9.36 -5.64
N ARG A 66 -8.79 8.26 -5.04
CA ARG A 66 -8.46 7.01 -5.75
C ARG A 66 -8.92 5.78 -4.98
N SER A 67 -9.33 4.77 -5.74
CA SER A 67 -9.59 3.42 -5.26
C SER A 67 -8.27 2.63 -5.18
N ILE A 68 -8.07 1.86 -4.10
CA ILE A 68 -6.98 0.88 -4.01
C ILE A 68 -7.39 -0.51 -4.54
N GLY A 69 -8.53 -0.59 -5.23
CA GLY A 69 -9.08 -1.83 -5.77
C GLY A 69 -10.26 -2.38 -4.95
N PRO A 70 -10.83 -3.52 -5.39
CA PRO A 70 -11.92 -4.17 -4.71
C PRO A 70 -11.46 -4.71 -3.35
N GLY A 71 -12.27 -4.49 -2.31
CA GLY A 71 -12.12 -5.09 -1.00
C GLY A 71 -13.32 -5.95 -0.64
N ALA A 72 -13.21 -6.70 0.48
CA ALA A 72 -14.29 -7.52 1.04
C ALA A 72 -15.61 -6.75 1.30
N HIS A 73 -15.58 -5.41 1.34
CA HIS A 73 -16.73 -4.53 1.55
C HIS A 73 -16.95 -3.54 0.39
N GLY A 74 -16.47 -3.85 -0.81
CA GLY A 74 -16.53 -2.98 -1.99
C GLY A 74 -15.25 -2.19 -2.24
N GLU A 75 -15.29 -1.26 -3.20
CA GLU A 75 -14.13 -0.45 -3.56
C GLU A 75 -13.63 0.38 -2.38
N ARG A 76 -12.33 0.28 -2.10
CA ARG A 76 -11.71 1.06 -1.04
C ARG A 76 -11.20 2.38 -1.58
N VAL A 77 -12.04 3.39 -1.43
CA VAL A 77 -11.75 4.75 -1.91
C VAL A 77 -11.17 5.59 -0.78
N TYR A 78 -10.02 6.20 -1.04
CA TYR A 78 -9.35 7.14 -0.14
C TYR A 78 -8.95 8.41 -0.89
N ASP A 79 -8.73 9.50 -0.15
CA ASP A 79 -8.07 10.68 -0.70
C ASP A 79 -6.55 10.50 -0.52
N TRP A 80 -5.77 10.79 -1.56
CA TRP A 80 -4.32 10.60 -1.59
C TRP A 80 -3.60 11.88 -1.97
N THR A 81 -2.40 12.10 -1.45
CA THR A 81 -1.50 13.15 -1.93
C THR A 81 -0.05 12.64 -1.88
N ALA A 82 0.78 13.09 -2.81
CA ALA A 82 2.21 12.80 -2.83
C ALA A 82 3.00 14.10 -2.81
N ILE A 83 3.98 14.15 -1.92
CA ILE A 83 4.75 15.35 -1.59
C ILE A 83 6.20 15.03 -1.89
N ALA A 84 6.85 15.80 -2.76
CA ALA A 84 8.25 15.59 -3.07
C ALA A 84 9.12 15.76 -1.82
N LEU A 85 10.10 14.87 -1.67
CA LEU A 85 11.12 14.90 -0.63
C LEU A 85 12.50 15.08 -1.29
N ALA A 86 13.51 15.45 -0.49
CA ALA A 86 14.88 15.54 -0.96
C ALA A 86 15.36 14.17 -1.49
N THR A 87 16.03 14.17 -2.63
CA THR A 87 16.49 12.96 -3.34
C THR A 87 17.95 12.61 -3.06
N ASP A 88 18.55 13.22 -2.04
CA ASP A 88 19.95 12.99 -1.67
C ASP A 88 20.23 11.50 -1.43
N GLY A 89 21.28 10.99 -2.09
CA GLY A 89 21.70 9.60 -1.95
C GLY A 89 20.87 8.57 -2.74
N LEU A 90 19.93 9.01 -3.58
CA LEU A 90 19.21 8.13 -4.50
C LEU A 90 19.90 8.05 -5.87
N PRO A 91 19.65 6.98 -6.65
CA PRO A 91 20.17 6.87 -8.01
C PRO A 91 19.65 8.00 -8.91
N GLU A 92 20.39 8.31 -9.97
CA GLU A 92 19.97 9.31 -10.96
C GLU A 92 18.63 8.92 -11.60
N GLY A 93 17.74 9.90 -11.79
CA GLY A 93 16.41 9.66 -12.35
C GLY A 93 15.39 9.06 -11.38
N TRP A 94 15.75 8.88 -10.11
CA TRP A 94 14.80 8.47 -9.06
C TRP A 94 14.14 9.66 -8.39
N GLY A 95 12.89 9.47 -8.01
CA GLY A 95 12.15 10.39 -7.16
C GLY A 95 11.96 9.85 -5.75
N HIS A 96 11.67 10.77 -4.84
CA HIS A 96 11.41 10.50 -3.44
C HIS A 96 10.19 11.28 -3.00
N TRP A 97 9.22 10.59 -2.39
CA TRP A 97 7.96 11.21 -2.00
C TRP A 97 7.50 10.74 -0.63
N GLN A 98 6.82 11.63 0.07
CA GLN A 98 5.88 11.27 1.11
C GLN A 98 4.52 11.06 0.47
N LEU A 99 4.01 9.84 0.52
CA LEU A 99 2.64 9.54 0.12
C LEU A 99 1.77 9.55 1.38
N VAL A 100 0.63 10.24 1.30
CA VAL A 100 -0.32 10.36 2.41
C VAL A 100 -1.67 9.87 1.96
N ARG A 101 -2.27 9.01 2.77
CA ARG A 101 -3.65 8.52 2.61
C ARG A 101 -4.54 9.14 3.67
N ARG A 102 -5.72 9.60 3.27
CA ARG A 102 -6.75 10.13 4.16
C ARG A 102 -8.08 9.43 3.92
N GLN A 103 -8.81 9.14 4.99
CA GLN A 103 -10.20 8.68 4.88
C GLN A 103 -11.08 9.73 4.19
N THR A 104 -12.02 9.28 3.35
CA THR A 104 -12.94 10.18 2.64
C THR A 104 -13.94 10.85 3.59
N THR A 105 -14.38 10.12 4.62
CA THR A 105 -15.23 10.58 5.71
C THR A 105 -14.55 10.32 7.05
N ALA A 106 -14.88 11.13 8.06
CA ALA A 106 -14.42 10.84 9.40
C ALA A 106 -15.20 9.63 9.96
N PRO A 107 -14.56 8.76 10.77
CA PRO A 107 -15.27 7.68 11.44
C PRO A 107 -16.40 8.21 12.34
N GLU A 108 -17.43 7.39 12.54
CA GLU A 108 -18.54 7.75 13.43
C GLU A 108 -18.03 8.12 14.83
N GLY A 109 -18.45 9.28 15.34
CA GLY A 109 -17.98 9.82 16.61
C GLY A 109 -16.62 10.52 16.58
N LYS A 110 -15.95 10.64 15.43
CA LYS A 110 -14.71 11.40 15.26
C LYS A 110 -14.90 12.60 14.33
N THR A 111 -14.32 13.74 14.69
CA THR A 111 -14.31 14.94 13.83
C THR A 111 -13.12 14.94 12.86
N VAL A 112 -12.07 14.17 13.18
CA VAL A 112 -10.82 14.15 12.43
C VAL A 112 -10.74 12.87 11.59
N ARG A 113 -10.42 13.05 10.30
CA ARG A 113 -10.16 11.94 9.37
C ARG A 113 -8.80 11.32 9.66
N GLU A 114 -8.73 10.00 9.67
CA GLU A 114 -7.46 9.32 9.93
C GLU A 114 -6.52 9.43 8.72
N LEU A 115 -5.24 9.66 9.02
CA LEU A 115 -4.15 9.75 8.06
C LEU A 115 -3.22 8.55 8.20
N ALA A 116 -2.74 8.04 7.07
CA ALA A 116 -1.61 7.11 7.02
C ALA A 116 -0.51 7.70 6.15
N PHE A 117 0.74 7.51 6.57
CA PHE A 117 1.91 8.11 5.95
C PHE A 117 2.81 7.01 5.39
N TYR A 118 3.41 7.28 4.25
CA TYR A 118 4.31 6.37 3.57
C TYR A 118 5.50 7.14 2.99
N ARG A 119 6.66 6.51 2.98
CA ARG A 119 7.86 6.99 2.31
C ARG A 119 8.08 6.16 1.05
N CYS A 120 8.22 6.84 -0.08
CA CYS A 120 8.21 6.23 -1.40
C CYS A 120 9.47 6.59 -2.18
N THR A 121 10.17 5.60 -2.72
CA THR A 121 11.25 5.81 -3.71
C THR A 121 10.98 4.95 -4.94
N ALA A 122 11.14 5.53 -6.12
CA ALA A 122 10.91 4.88 -7.40
C ALA A 122 11.50 5.74 -8.52
N PRO A 123 11.58 5.26 -9.78
CA PRO A 123 11.84 6.12 -10.93
C PRO A 123 10.96 7.38 -10.93
N ALA A 124 11.51 8.54 -11.26
CA ALA A 124 10.87 9.85 -11.12
C ALA A 124 9.57 10.01 -11.93
N ASP A 125 9.40 9.22 -13.00
CA ASP A 125 8.21 9.16 -13.86
C ASP A 125 7.12 8.23 -13.31
N THR A 126 7.33 7.60 -12.14
CA THR A 126 6.35 6.71 -11.52
C THR A 126 5.07 7.48 -11.17
N PRO A 127 3.93 7.10 -11.74
CA PRO A 127 2.69 7.83 -11.53
C PRO A 127 2.10 7.55 -10.14
N LEU A 128 1.37 8.52 -9.58
CA LEU A 128 0.71 8.37 -8.27
C LEU A 128 -0.13 7.10 -8.16
N ARG A 129 -0.84 6.71 -9.22
CA ARG A 129 -1.65 5.48 -9.27
C ARG A 129 -0.85 4.23 -8.92
N GLU A 130 0.42 4.19 -9.29
CA GLU A 130 1.29 3.04 -9.05
C GLU A 130 1.76 3.01 -7.60
N LEU A 131 2.12 4.17 -7.04
CA LEU A 131 2.43 4.30 -5.61
C LEU A 131 1.24 3.89 -4.74
N VAL A 132 0.03 4.33 -5.11
CA VAL A 132 -1.23 3.98 -4.44
C VAL A 132 -1.52 2.47 -4.53
N ARG A 133 -1.29 1.86 -5.70
CA ARG A 133 -1.42 0.41 -5.91
C ARG A 133 -0.50 -0.37 -4.97
N VAL A 134 0.78 0.01 -4.90
CA VAL A 134 1.77 -0.64 -4.04
C VAL A 134 1.44 -0.43 -2.55
N ALA A 135 1.02 0.77 -2.14
CA ALA A 135 0.55 1.03 -0.77
C ALA A 135 -0.68 0.18 -0.41
N GLY A 136 -1.59 -0.02 -1.36
CA GLY A 136 -2.79 -0.83 -1.22
C GLY A 136 -2.53 -2.34 -1.10
N ALA A 137 -1.44 -2.83 -1.71
CA ALA A 137 -1.06 -4.24 -1.68
C ALA A 137 -0.84 -4.78 -0.25
N ARG A 138 -0.50 -3.92 0.72
CA ARG A 138 -0.40 -4.29 2.14
C ARG A 138 -1.71 -4.88 2.68
N TRP A 139 -2.85 -4.44 2.18
CA TRP A 139 -4.13 -4.99 2.62
C TRP A 139 -4.37 -6.39 2.06
N ALA A 140 -3.98 -6.65 0.81
CA ALA A 140 -4.07 -7.99 0.22
C ALA A 140 -3.21 -9.01 0.99
N ILE A 141 -2.08 -8.58 1.55
CA ILE A 141 -1.23 -9.40 2.43
C ILE A 141 -2.00 -9.78 3.71
N GLU A 142 -2.63 -8.81 4.38
CA GLU A 142 -3.42 -9.08 5.59
C GLU A 142 -4.60 -10.01 5.28
N ASP A 143 -5.33 -9.75 4.19
CA ASP A 143 -6.45 -10.58 3.76
C ASP A 143 -5.99 -12.02 3.49
N CYS A 144 -4.85 -12.19 2.80
CA CYS A 144 -4.23 -13.49 2.56
C CYS A 144 -3.89 -14.21 3.88
N PHE A 145 -3.33 -13.52 4.88
CA PHE A 145 -3.07 -14.11 6.19
C PHE A 145 -4.34 -14.51 6.92
N GLN A 146 -5.40 -13.69 6.87
CA GLN A 146 -6.68 -14.01 7.48
C GLN A 146 -7.34 -15.21 6.79
N THR A 147 -7.31 -15.27 5.46
CA THR A 147 -7.75 -16.44 4.68
C THR A 147 -6.95 -17.68 5.07
N ALA A 148 -5.62 -17.58 5.18
CA ALA A 148 -4.78 -18.72 5.54
C ALA A 148 -5.10 -19.25 6.95
N LYS A 149 -5.40 -18.37 7.91
CA LYS A 149 -5.87 -18.78 9.25
C LYS A 149 -7.22 -19.48 9.17
N ASN A 150 -8.21 -18.82 8.57
CA ASN A 150 -9.60 -19.28 8.53
C ASN A 150 -9.79 -20.55 7.71
N GLU A 151 -9.09 -20.70 6.58
CA GLU A 151 -9.33 -21.77 5.61
C GLU A 151 -8.24 -22.84 5.59
N ALA A 152 -6.99 -22.47 5.87
CA ALA A 152 -5.85 -23.40 5.87
C ALA A 152 -5.36 -23.75 7.28
N GLY A 153 -6.00 -23.24 8.33
CA GLY A 153 -5.67 -23.54 9.71
C GLY A 153 -4.26 -23.09 10.10
N LEU A 154 -3.80 -21.96 9.56
CA LEU A 154 -2.44 -21.44 9.79
C LEU A 154 -2.12 -21.27 11.29
N ASP A 155 -3.12 -20.90 12.09
CA ASP A 155 -3.04 -20.76 13.55
C ASP A 155 -3.74 -21.89 14.32
N HIS A 156 -4.30 -22.89 13.63
CA HIS A 156 -4.98 -24.05 14.22
C HIS A 156 -4.01 -25.21 14.46
N TYR A 157 -3.04 -25.02 15.36
CA TYR A 157 -2.10 -26.08 15.75
C TYR A 157 -1.88 -26.14 17.27
N GLN A 158 -1.55 -27.34 17.78
CA GLN A 158 -1.15 -27.56 19.18
C GLN A 158 0.23 -28.23 19.29
N VAL A 159 1.05 -28.05 18.27
CA VAL A 159 2.38 -28.65 18.19
C VAL A 159 3.33 -28.09 19.24
N ARG A 160 4.20 -28.95 19.79
CA ARG A 160 5.15 -28.60 20.86
C ARG A 160 6.62 -28.73 20.47
N SER A 161 6.91 -29.00 19.19
CA SER A 161 8.28 -29.05 18.66
C SER A 161 8.43 -28.13 17.46
N TYR A 162 9.62 -27.55 17.31
CA TYR A 162 9.94 -26.68 16.18
C TYR A 162 9.73 -27.37 14.84
N ARG A 163 10.13 -28.64 14.71
CA ARG A 163 9.96 -29.41 13.47
C ARG A 163 8.48 -29.59 13.10
N ALA A 164 7.64 -29.93 14.08
CA ALA A 164 6.21 -30.10 13.84
C ALA A 164 5.53 -28.76 13.49
N TRP A 165 5.93 -27.67 14.16
CA TRP A 165 5.50 -26.32 13.81
C TRP A 165 5.90 -25.90 12.41
N HIS A 166 7.16 -26.08 12.04
CA HIS A 166 7.64 -25.73 10.71
C HIS A 166 6.91 -26.52 9.62
N ALA A 167 6.69 -27.83 9.82
CA ALA A 167 5.92 -28.65 8.90
C ALA A 167 4.46 -28.17 8.77
N HIS A 168 3.79 -27.86 9.90
CA HIS A 168 2.42 -27.34 9.90
C HIS A 168 2.30 -26.02 9.14
N ILE A 169 3.14 -25.03 9.48
CA ILE A 169 3.13 -23.72 8.81
C ILE A 169 3.38 -23.86 7.31
N THR A 170 4.34 -24.71 6.92
CA THR A 170 4.65 -24.94 5.50
C THR A 170 3.44 -25.53 4.76
N LEU A 171 2.78 -26.55 5.33
CA LEU A 171 1.60 -27.18 4.72
C LEU A 171 0.40 -26.22 4.68
N ALA A 172 0.17 -25.45 5.73
CA ALA A 172 -0.91 -24.45 5.77
C ALA A 172 -0.70 -23.35 4.72
N MET A 173 0.53 -22.83 4.58
CA MET A 173 0.85 -21.85 3.54
C MET A 173 0.70 -22.45 2.13
N LEU A 174 1.10 -23.71 1.91
CA LEU A 174 0.91 -24.40 0.64
C LEU A 174 -0.59 -24.55 0.29
N ALA A 175 -1.40 -24.96 1.25
CA ALA A 175 -2.85 -25.07 1.08
C ALA A 175 -3.49 -23.69 0.78
N ALA A 176 -3.09 -22.65 1.51
CA ALA A 176 -3.56 -21.28 1.27
C ALA A 176 -3.19 -20.80 -0.15
N ALA A 177 -1.96 -21.05 -0.60
CA ALA A 177 -1.51 -20.72 -1.96
C ALA A 177 -2.32 -21.48 -3.03
N TYR A 178 -2.56 -22.78 -2.82
CA TYR A 178 -3.40 -23.59 -3.72
C TYR A 178 -4.82 -23.03 -3.82
N LEU A 179 -5.45 -22.68 -2.70
CA LEU A 179 -6.80 -22.09 -2.67
C LEU A 179 -6.82 -20.72 -3.38
N ALA A 180 -5.83 -19.88 -3.15
CA ALA A 180 -5.72 -18.58 -3.81
C ALA A 180 -5.60 -18.70 -5.33
N VAL A 181 -4.73 -19.60 -5.82
CA VAL A 181 -4.57 -19.88 -7.25
C VAL A 181 -5.85 -20.43 -7.86
N THR A 182 -6.49 -21.41 -7.20
CA THR A 182 -7.73 -22.03 -7.68
C THR A 182 -8.85 -21.00 -7.80
N ARG A 183 -9.01 -20.11 -6.80
CA ARG A 183 -10.00 -19.03 -6.87
C ARG A 183 -9.72 -18.05 -8.01
N ALA A 184 -8.45 -17.66 -8.18
CA ALA A 184 -8.07 -16.76 -9.26
C ALA A 184 -8.35 -17.37 -10.65
N THR A 185 -8.11 -18.68 -10.82
CA THR A 185 -8.41 -19.37 -12.08
C THR A 185 -9.90 -19.47 -12.34
N GLU A 186 -10.72 -19.77 -11.33
CA GLU A 186 -12.18 -19.85 -11.51
C GLU A 186 -12.78 -18.47 -11.84
N HIS A 187 -12.38 -17.41 -11.13
CA HIS A 187 -12.82 -16.04 -11.45
C HIS A 187 -12.43 -15.59 -12.85
N GLY A 188 -11.24 -15.98 -13.34
CA GLY A 188 -10.82 -15.70 -14.71
C GLY A 188 -11.73 -16.39 -15.75
N ARG A 189 -12.11 -17.63 -15.50
CA ARG A 189 -13.03 -18.39 -16.37
C ARG A 189 -14.44 -17.82 -16.38
N GLU A 190 -14.93 -17.34 -15.24
CA GLU A 190 -16.23 -16.68 -15.12
C GLU A 190 -16.26 -15.34 -15.88
N ALA A 191 -15.17 -14.56 -15.78
CA ALA A 191 -15.04 -13.30 -16.52
C ALA A 191 -15.02 -13.50 -18.04
N GLU A 192 -14.32 -14.53 -18.54
CA GLU A 192 -14.32 -14.89 -19.97
C GLU A 192 -15.69 -15.36 -20.48
N LYS A 193 -16.50 -15.98 -19.62
CA LYS A 193 -17.84 -16.47 -19.98
C LYS A 193 -18.92 -15.38 -19.93
N GLY A 194 -18.65 -14.26 -19.25
CA GLY A 194 -19.60 -13.19 -18.96
C GLY A 194 -19.73 -12.09 -20.02
N ASP A 195 -18.86 -12.03 -21.03
CA ASP A 195 -18.92 -11.03 -22.10
C ASP A 195 -19.97 -11.45 -23.15
N PRO A 196 -21.14 -10.78 -23.27
CA PRO A 196 -22.08 -11.08 -24.33
C PRO A 196 -21.54 -10.47 -25.64
N ALA A 197 -21.46 -11.29 -26.68
CA ALA A 197 -21.18 -10.80 -28.04
C ALA A 197 -22.17 -9.68 -28.42
N PRO A 198 -21.71 -8.59 -29.05
CA PRO A 198 -22.61 -7.51 -29.46
C PRO A 198 -23.66 -8.08 -30.42
N ALA A 199 -24.93 -7.93 -30.06
CA ALA A 199 -26.05 -8.32 -30.90
C ALA A 199 -25.92 -7.59 -32.24
N GLY A 200 -25.71 -8.37 -33.30
CA GLY A 200 -25.48 -7.88 -34.65
C GLY A 200 -26.61 -6.98 -35.14
N ALA A 201 -26.21 -5.86 -35.76
CA ALA A 201 -27.08 -5.02 -36.54
C ALA A 201 -27.73 -5.81 -37.70
N ARG A 202 -29.04 -5.65 -37.85
CA ARG A 202 -29.76 -5.83 -39.11
C ARG A 202 -30.84 -4.77 -39.21
#